data_AF-A0A926DKD9-F1
#
_entry.id   AF-A0A926DKD9-F1
#
_cell.length_a   1.000
_cell.length_b   1.000
_cell.length_c   1.000
_cell.angle_alpha   90.00
_cell.angle_beta   90.00
_cell.angle_gamma   90.00
#
_symmetry.space_group_name_H-M   'P 1'
#
loop_
_entity.id
_entity.type
_entity.pdbx_description
1 polymer ?
#
loop_
_entity_poly.entity_id
_entity_poly.type
_entity_poly.pdbx_seq_one_letter_code
_entity_poly.pdbx_strand_id
1 'polypeptide(L)'
;MKGLILKDFYAMRQQLRIYFIILAFWLFLAFQDNNASFFGGVTAFFSVMIPVSAIAYDEQAHWDKYALTMPVSRTQMVVSKYLLTILCIFVCGVLSFATSCIISKNVSESVMTTLMFMSIGLFFASIIFPAIFKLGVEKGRMVLIGIAVLPTLLLTAVSKLDFPKPDPALVERAFYLAPAVSVVVLILSILLSVHIYKNKEF
;
A
#
# COMPACT_ATOMS: atom_id res chain seq x y z
N MET A 1 19.30 10.99 3.09
CA MET A 1 18.11 10.09 2.96
C MET A 1 17.97 9.06 4.09
N LYS A 2 19.03 8.35 4.52
CA LYS A 2 18.93 7.37 5.63
C LYS A 2 18.32 7.95 6.92
N GLY A 3 18.65 9.19 7.28
CA GLY A 3 18.10 9.87 8.45
C GLY A 3 16.59 10.10 8.42
N LEU A 4 15.99 10.32 7.23
CA LEU A 4 14.54 10.49 7.08
C LEU A 4 13.78 9.19 7.36
N ILE A 5 14.29 8.07 6.84
CA ILE A 5 13.71 6.74 7.08
C ILE A 5 13.83 6.36 8.56
N LEU A 6 14.99 6.65 9.17
CA LEU A 6 15.21 6.39 10.59
C LEU A 6 14.24 7.20 11.46
N LYS A 7 14.06 8.49 11.13
CA LYS A 7 13.07 9.38 11.76
C LYS A 7 11.67 8.77 11.71
N ASP A 8 11.24 8.35 10.52
CA ASP A 8 9.91 7.77 10.32
C ASP A 8 9.73 6.49 11.16
N PHE A 9 10.75 5.63 11.23
CA PHE A 9 10.69 4.42 12.06
C PHE A 9 10.60 4.72 13.55
N TYR A 10 11.35 5.72 14.04
CA TYR A 10 11.27 6.14 15.44
C TYR A 10 9.94 6.80 15.79
N ALA A 11 9.46 7.71 14.94
CA ALA A 11 8.17 8.37 15.12
C ALA A 11 7.02 7.35 15.16
N MET A 12 7.10 6.30 14.34
CA MET A 12 6.08 5.28 14.23
C MET A 12 6.24 4.09 15.19
N ARG A 13 7.27 4.05 16.05
CA ARG A 13 7.59 2.83 16.83
C ARG A 13 6.43 2.33 17.70
N GLN A 14 5.67 3.23 18.31
CA GLN A 14 4.51 2.86 19.12
C GLN A 14 3.35 2.34 18.26
N GLN A 15 3.13 2.94 17.09
CA GLN A 15 2.08 2.53 16.17
C GLN A 15 2.41 1.21 15.48
N LEU A 16 3.68 1.00 15.10
CA LEU A 16 4.18 -0.28 14.60
C LEU A 16 3.95 -1.40 15.62
N ARG A 17 4.15 -1.15 16.92
CA ARG A 17 3.87 -2.15 17.97
C ARG A 17 2.40 -2.60 17.96
N ILE A 18 1.47 -1.65 17.84
CA ILE A 18 0.03 -1.96 17.75
C ILE A 18 -0.27 -2.76 16.47
N TYR A 19 0.30 -2.36 15.33
CA TYR A 19 0.15 -3.08 14.07
C TYR A 19 0.71 -4.51 14.13
N PHE A 20 1.84 -4.72 14.79
CA PHE A 20 2.38 -6.08 15.00
C PHE A 20 1.44 -6.96 15.81
N ILE A 21 0.80 -6.42 16.86
CA ILE A 21 -0.19 -7.16 17.66
C ILE A 21 -1.40 -7.53 16.80
N ILE A 22 -1.90 -6.59 15.99
CA ILE A 22 -3.03 -6.84 15.08
C ILE A 22 -2.67 -7.89 14.03
N LEU A 23 -1.48 -7.80 13.42
CA LEU A 23 -1.01 -8.79 12.45
C LEU A 23 -0.86 -10.17 13.09
N ALA A 24 -0.35 -10.28 14.32
CA ALA A 24 -0.25 -11.56 15.04
C ALA A 24 -1.62 -12.18 15.31
N PHE A 25 -2.63 -11.36 15.65
CA PHE A 25 -4.00 -11.82 15.83
C PHE A 25 -4.60 -12.36 14.52
N TRP A 26 -4.46 -11.62 13.42
CA TRP A 26 -4.95 -12.05 12.11
C TRP A 26 -4.20 -13.27 11.56
N LEU A 27 -2.91 -13.39 11.87
CA LEU A 27 -2.11 -14.57 11.56
C LEU A 27 -2.71 -15.81 12.22
N PHE A 28 -3.04 -15.73 13.51
CA PHE A 28 -3.66 -16.82 14.25
C PHE A 28 -4.99 -17.24 13.63
N LEU A 29 -5.84 -16.27 13.28
CA LEU A 29 -7.12 -16.54 12.61
C LEU A 29 -6.93 -17.21 11.23
N ALA A 30 -5.96 -16.78 10.44
CA ALA A 30 -5.69 -17.36 9.14
C ALA A 30 -5.28 -18.85 9.22
N PHE A 31 -4.56 -19.24 10.27
CA PHE A 31 -4.26 -20.64 10.54
C PHE A 31 -5.48 -21.44 10.98
N GLN A 32 -6.37 -20.85 11.78
CA GLN A 32 -7.60 -21.51 12.23
C GLN A 32 -8.54 -21.81 11.06
N ASP A 33 -8.72 -20.83 10.17
CA ASP A 33 -9.63 -20.93 9.01
C ASP A 33 -9.00 -21.62 7.79
N ASN A 34 -7.71 -21.97 7.85
CA ASN A 34 -6.92 -22.50 6.72
C ASN A 34 -7.01 -21.63 5.44
N ASN A 35 -7.20 -20.31 5.60
CA ASN A 35 -7.37 -19.39 4.48
C ASN A 35 -6.29 -18.30 4.50
N ALA A 36 -5.20 -18.54 3.78
CA ALA A 36 -4.08 -17.61 3.67
C ALA A 36 -4.45 -16.28 2.97
N SER A 37 -5.50 -16.28 2.13
CA SER A 37 -5.94 -15.10 1.39
C SER A 37 -6.43 -13.99 2.32
N PHE A 38 -7.03 -14.35 3.45
CA PHE A 38 -7.50 -13.39 4.42
C PHE A 38 -6.32 -12.60 5.02
N PHE A 39 -5.26 -13.31 5.42
CA PHE A 39 -4.04 -12.69 5.94
C PHE A 39 -3.36 -11.80 4.89
N GLY A 40 -3.28 -12.26 3.63
CA GLY A 40 -2.73 -11.47 2.52
C GLY A 40 -3.46 -10.13 2.27
N GLY A 41 -4.78 -10.11 2.43
CA GLY A 41 -5.57 -8.88 2.34
C GLY A 41 -5.26 -7.90 3.47
N VAL A 42 -5.19 -8.41 4.70
CA VAL A 42 -4.87 -7.59 5.89
C VAL A 42 -3.46 -7.01 5.78
N THR A 43 -2.46 -7.81 5.43
CA THR A 43 -1.07 -7.34 5.27
C THR A 43 -0.94 -6.32 4.14
N ALA A 44 -1.65 -6.50 3.02
CA ALA A 44 -1.69 -5.51 1.94
C ALA A 44 -2.24 -4.17 2.42
N PHE A 45 -3.34 -4.17 3.18
CA PHE A 45 -3.92 -2.96 3.74
C PHE A 45 -2.95 -2.25 4.72
N PHE A 46 -2.34 -3.00 5.64
CA PHE A 46 -1.40 -2.43 6.60
C PHE A 46 -0.13 -1.89 5.95
N SER A 47 0.33 -2.50 4.85
CA SER A 47 1.51 -2.04 4.11
C SER A 47 1.38 -0.60 3.59
N VAL A 48 0.15 -0.14 3.32
CA VAL A 48 -0.15 1.23 2.89
C VAL A 48 -0.53 2.13 4.08
N MET A 49 -1.21 1.59 5.10
CA MET A 49 -1.58 2.36 6.29
C MET A 49 -0.41 2.87 7.12
N ILE A 50 0.68 2.09 7.18
CA ILE A 50 1.91 2.49 7.86
C ILE A 50 2.46 3.81 7.28
N PRO A 51 2.85 3.87 5.98
CA PRO A 51 3.36 5.11 5.40
C PRO A 51 2.36 6.27 5.45
N VAL A 52 1.07 6.01 5.27
CA VAL A 52 0.03 7.05 5.41
C VAL A 52 0.01 7.63 6.81
N SER A 53 0.16 6.80 7.84
CA SER A 53 0.22 7.26 9.23
C SER A 53 1.53 8.01 9.52
N ALA A 54 2.64 7.63 8.89
CA ALA A 54 3.89 8.40 8.93
C ALA A 54 3.71 9.82 8.41
N ILE A 55 2.99 9.97 7.28
CA ILE A 55 2.71 11.28 6.68
C ILE A 55 1.72 12.07 7.55
N ALA A 56 0.72 11.40 8.14
CA ALA A 56 -0.22 12.01 9.09
C ALA A 56 0.50 12.64 10.28
N TYR A 57 1.47 11.92 10.85
CA TYR A 57 2.26 12.40 11.98
C TYR A 57 3.13 13.60 11.58
N ASP A 58 3.72 13.56 10.38
CA ASP A 58 4.51 14.67 9.85
C ASP A 58 3.67 15.93 9.61
N GLU A 59 2.42 15.79 9.13
CA GLU A 59 1.49 16.91 8.93
C GLU A 59 1.05 17.52 10.29
N GLN A 60 0.74 16.68 11.28
CA GLN A 60 0.39 17.12 12.64
C GLN A 60 1.54 17.84 13.34
N ALA A 61 2.78 17.39 13.12
CA ALA A 61 3.98 18.02 13.68
C ALA A 61 4.47 19.23 12.88
N HIS A 62 3.77 19.61 11.79
CA HIS A 62 4.20 20.63 10.83
C HIS A 62 5.66 20.41 10.35
N TRP A 63 6.06 19.14 10.19
CA TRP A 63 7.42 18.75 9.86
C TRP A 63 7.90 19.37 8.54
N ASP A 64 7.00 19.62 7.59
CA ASP A 64 7.32 20.23 6.30
C ASP A 64 8.06 21.59 6.46
N LYS A 65 7.69 22.41 7.46
CA LYS A 65 8.34 23.71 7.72
C LYS A 65 9.76 23.55 8.24
N TYR A 66 9.99 22.56 9.10
CA TYR A 66 11.32 22.24 9.64
C TYR A 66 12.21 21.56 8.60
N ALA A 67 11.64 20.78 7.69
CA ALA A 67 12.40 20.12 6.64
C ALA A 67 13.01 21.13 5.64
N LEU A 68 12.36 22.28 5.44
CA LEU A 68 12.87 23.36 4.58
C LEU A 68 14.10 24.07 5.13
N THR A 69 14.37 23.98 6.43
CA THR A 69 15.59 24.56 7.05
C THR A 69 16.78 23.58 7.03
N MET A 70 16.53 22.31 6.70
CA MET A 70 17.56 21.29 6.53
C MET A 70 18.06 21.26 5.07
N PRO A 71 19.29 20.76 4.80
CA PRO A 71 19.80 20.59 3.43
C PRO A 71 19.16 19.36 2.74
N VAL A 72 17.82 19.31 2.70
CA VAL A 72 17.02 18.23 2.13
C VAL A 72 16.18 18.79 1.00
N SER A 73 16.23 18.15 -0.17
CA SER A 73 15.41 18.61 -1.29
C SER A 73 13.95 18.17 -1.14
N ARG A 74 13.02 18.96 -1.68
CA ARG A 74 11.59 18.60 -1.75
C ARG A 74 11.34 17.24 -2.43
N THR A 75 12.18 16.89 -3.40
CA THR A 75 12.12 15.58 -4.07
C THR A 75 12.54 14.43 -3.17
N GLN A 76 13.54 14.62 -2.32
CA GLN A 76 14.00 13.59 -1.38
C GLN A 76 12.94 13.28 -0.32
N MET A 77 12.12 14.25 0.09
CA MET A 77 11.01 14.03 1.01
C MET A 77 9.93 13.13 0.42
N VAL A 78 9.55 13.36 -0.84
CA VAL A 78 8.58 12.49 -1.54
C VAL A 78 9.17 11.09 -1.72
N VAL A 79 10.38 10.99 -2.26
CA VAL A 79 11.03 9.70 -2.53
C VAL A 79 11.22 8.88 -1.25
N SER A 80 11.52 9.50 -0.09
CA SER A 80 11.66 8.76 1.16
C SER A 80 10.36 8.07 1.59
N LYS A 81 9.19 8.70 1.38
CA LYS A 81 7.89 8.10 1.72
C LYS A 81 7.54 6.94 0.78
N TYR A 82 7.81 7.08 -0.52
CA TYR A 82 7.66 5.96 -1.47
C TYR A 82 8.58 4.80 -1.12
N LEU A 83 9.84 5.08 -0.74
CA LEU A 83 10.80 4.05 -0.36
C LEU A 83 10.37 3.32 0.93
N LEU A 84 9.87 4.05 1.94
CA LEU A 84 9.28 3.45 3.14
C LEU A 84 8.11 2.53 2.79
N THR A 85 7.28 2.93 1.83
CA THR A 85 6.13 2.13 1.38
C THR A 85 6.55 0.86 0.67
N ILE A 86 7.53 0.95 -0.24
CA ILE A 86 8.08 -0.22 -0.94
C ILE A 86 8.68 -1.20 0.08
N LEU A 87 9.38 -0.70 1.10
CA LEU A 87 9.93 -1.52 2.18
C LEU A 87 8.79 -2.21 2.97
N CYS A 88 7.75 -1.47 3.35
CA CYS A 88 6.59 -2.03 4.04
C CYS A 88 5.89 -3.10 3.21
N ILE A 89 5.64 -2.87 1.91
CA ILE A 89 5.04 -3.85 1.00
C ILE A 89 5.91 -5.11 0.91
N PHE A 90 7.23 -4.94 0.80
CA PHE A 90 8.16 -6.07 0.73
C PHE A 90 8.10 -6.92 2.01
N VAL A 91 8.19 -6.28 3.19
CA VAL A 91 8.13 -6.99 4.49
C VAL A 91 6.78 -7.69 4.68
N CYS A 92 5.67 -6.99 4.42
CA CYS A 92 4.32 -7.56 4.49
C CYS A 92 4.13 -8.70 3.50
N GLY A 93 4.70 -8.61 2.31
CA GLY A 93 4.61 -9.65 1.31
C GLY A 93 5.46 -10.88 1.63
N VAL A 94 6.64 -10.73 2.24
CA VAL A 94 7.42 -11.87 2.77
C VAL A 94 6.63 -12.61 3.85
N LEU A 95 5.97 -11.87 4.77
CA LEU A 95 5.09 -12.46 5.78
C LEU A 95 3.89 -13.19 5.14
N SER A 96 3.30 -12.61 4.10
CA SER A 96 2.16 -13.20 3.39
C SER A 96 2.56 -14.45 2.59
N PHE A 97 3.78 -14.46 2.04
CA PHE A 97 4.33 -15.62 1.35
C PHE A 97 4.59 -16.77 2.32
N ALA A 98 5.23 -16.49 3.46
CA ALA A 98 5.52 -17.49 4.47
C ALA A 98 4.24 -18.17 4.97
N THR A 99 3.20 -17.39 5.27
CA THR A 99 1.90 -17.90 5.72
C THR A 99 1.18 -18.70 4.64
N SER A 100 1.16 -18.20 3.41
CA SER A 100 0.56 -18.90 2.27
C SER A 100 1.24 -20.24 2.01
N CYS A 101 2.57 -20.29 2.11
CA CYS A 101 3.33 -21.52 1.88
C CYS A 101 3.05 -22.58 2.96
N ILE A 102 2.87 -22.18 4.21
CA ILE A 102 2.56 -23.10 5.31
C ILE A 102 1.14 -23.68 5.17
N ILE A 103 0.17 -22.85 4.79
CA ILE A 103 -1.24 -23.24 4.72
C ILE A 103 -1.54 -24.02 3.43
N SER A 104 -1.22 -23.45 2.27
CA SER A 104 -1.63 -24.02 0.97
C SER A 104 -0.75 -25.19 0.52
N LYS A 105 0.49 -25.31 1.03
CA LYS A 105 1.51 -26.30 0.64
C LYS A 105 1.91 -26.29 -0.85
N ASN A 106 1.23 -25.51 -1.68
CA ASN A 106 1.53 -25.28 -3.09
C ASN A 106 2.32 -23.99 -3.25
N VAL A 107 3.58 -24.11 -3.65
CA VAL A 107 4.48 -22.97 -3.81
C VAL A 107 4.00 -22.06 -4.95
N SER A 108 3.55 -22.62 -6.08
CA SER A 108 3.10 -21.83 -7.23
C SER A 108 1.90 -20.94 -6.89
N GLU A 109 0.91 -21.49 -6.21
CA GLU A 109 -0.28 -20.76 -5.77
C GLU A 109 0.07 -19.68 -4.73
N SER A 110 0.95 -20.02 -3.77
CA SER A 110 1.45 -19.07 -2.77
C SER A 110 2.20 -17.88 -3.35
N VAL A 111 3.02 -18.10 -4.38
CA VAL A 111 3.71 -17.02 -5.10
C VAL A 111 2.69 -16.12 -5.79
N MET A 112 1.69 -16.71 -6.45
CA MET A 112 0.71 -15.95 -7.22
C MET A 112 -0.19 -15.10 -6.31
N THR A 113 -0.72 -15.66 -5.23
CA THR A 113 -1.54 -14.92 -4.25
C THR A 113 -0.75 -13.77 -3.61
N THR A 114 0.50 -14.03 -3.20
CA THR A 114 1.36 -12.99 -2.63
C THR A 114 1.61 -11.85 -3.62
N LEU A 115 1.92 -12.17 -4.88
CA LEU A 115 2.14 -11.17 -5.93
C LEU A 115 0.89 -10.33 -6.19
N MET A 116 -0.31 -10.93 -6.15
CA MET A 116 -1.56 -10.17 -6.27
C MET A 116 -1.72 -9.17 -5.14
N PHE A 117 -1.53 -9.59 -3.89
CA PHE A 117 -1.65 -8.70 -2.73
C PHE A 117 -0.61 -7.58 -2.72
N MET A 118 0.64 -7.87 -3.12
CA MET A 118 1.65 -6.83 -3.34
C MET A 118 1.24 -5.84 -4.42
N SER A 119 0.70 -6.32 -5.55
CA SER A 119 0.25 -5.49 -6.66
C SER A 119 -0.90 -4.56 -6.25
N ILE A 120 -1.84 -5.08 -5.45
CA ILE A 120 -2.92 -4.30 -4.85
C ILE A 120 -2.33 -3.20 -3.96
N GLY A 121 -1.41 -3.54 -3.04
CA GLY A 121 -0.74 -2.56 -2.18
C GLY A 121 -0.04 -1.44 -2.96
N LEU A 122 0.69 -1.79 -4.03
CA LEU A 122 1.35 -0.83 -4.92
C LEU A 122 0.35 0.06 -5.64
N PHE A 123 -0.75 -0.51 -6.15
CA PHE A 123 -1.82 0.23 -6.81
C PHE A 123 -2.47 1.24 -5.85
N PHE A 124 -2.82 0.82 -4.64
CA PHE A 124 -3.36 1.71 -3.62
C PHE A 124 -2.37 2.84 -3.28
N ALA A 125 -1.11 2.52 -3.02
CA ALA A 125 -0.07 3.52 -2.74
C ALA A 125 0.09 4.54 -3.88
N SER A 126 -0.05 4.09 -5.13
CA SER A 126 0.11 4.93 -6.31
C SER A 126 -0.96 6.02 -6.44
N ILE A 127 -2.18 5.77 -5.96
CA ILE A 127 -3.27 6.76 -6.03
C ILE A 127 -3.30 7.61 -4.76
N ILE A 128 -3.05 6.99 -3.60
CA ILE A 128 -3.12 7.63 -2.29
C ILE A 128 -2.05 8.70 -2.13
N PHE A 129 -0.80 8.45 -2.52
CA PHE A 129 0.26 9.43 -2.27
C PHE A 129 0.12 10.73 -3.05
N PRO A 130 -0.18 10.74 -4.37
CA PRO A 130 -0.48 11.98 -5.07
C PRO A 130 -1.67 12.73 -4.43
N ALA A 131 -2.70 12.01 -4.00
CA ALA A 131 -3.86 12.59 -3.34
C ALA A 131 -3.51 13.22 -1.98
N ILE A 132 -2.73 12.53 -1.15
CA ILE A 132 -2.26 13.05 0.15
C ILE A 132 -1.39 14.29 -0.05
N PHE A 133 -0.42 14.24 -0.97
CA PHE A 133 0.46 15.39 -1.21
C PHE A 133 -0.31 16.61 -1.72
N LYS A 134 -1.37 16.42 -2.52
CA LYS A 134 -2.19 17.51 -3.05
C LYS A 134 -3.22 18.04 -2.05
N LEU A 135 -3.96 17.16 -1.37
CA LEU A 135 -5.17 17.50 -0.61
C LEU A 135 -4.98 17.48 0.91
N GLY A 136 -3.81 17.03 1.40
CA GLY A 136 -3.56 16.76 2.82
C GLY A 136 -4.05 15.38 3.24
N VAL A 137 -3.64 14.92 4.43
CA VAL A 137 -3.88 13.55 4.88
C VAL A 137 -5.36 13.28 5.16
N GLU A 138 -6.10 14.23 5.74
CA GLU A 138 -7.52 14.06 6.05
C GLU A 138 -8.36 13.76 4.79
N LYS A 139 -8.19 14.58 3.74
CA LYS A 139 -8.86 14.35 2.46
C LYS A 139 -8.29 13.14 1.73
N GLY A 140 -6.99 12.86 1.87
CA GLY A 140 -6.36 11.65 1.34
C GLY A 140 -6.94 10.36 1.92
N ARG A 141 -7.30 10.34 3.21
CA ARG A 141 -8.01 9.21 3.84
C ARG A 141 -9.41 9.01 3.26
N MET A 142 -10.13 10.08 2.94
CA MET A 142 -11.43 9.96 2.26
C MET A 142 -11.27 9.39 0.84
N VAL A 143 -10.23 9.77 0.12
CA VAL A 143 -9.88 9.20 -1.19
C VAL A 143 -9.59 7.70 -1.08
N LEU A 144 -8.87 7.28 -0.03
CA LEU A 144 -8.60 5.87 0.24
C LEU A 144 -9.88 5.04 0.42
N ILE A 145 -10.82 5.54 1.23
CA ILE A 145 -12.12 4.90 1.43
C ILE A 145 -12.85 4.81 0.08
N GLY A 146 -12.85 5.88 -0.71
CA GLY A 146 -13.44 5.88 -2.04
C GLY A 146 -12.85 4.82 -2.97
N ILE A 147 -11.52 4.68 -3.02
CA ILE A 147 -10.84 3.70 -3.88
C ILE A 147 -11.07 2.27 -3.40
N ALA A 148 -11.24 2.03 -2.09
CA ALA A 148 -11.56 0.71 -1.57
C ALA A 148 -13.01 0.29 -1.86
N VAL A 149 -13.95 1.24 -1.78
CA VAL A 149 -15.39 0.98 -1.86
C VAL A 149 -15.92 1.03 -3.31
N LEU A 150 -15.43 1.94 -4.14
CA LEU A 150 -15.92 2.09 -5.52
C LEU A 150 -15.79 0.80 -6.36
N PRO A 151 -14.64 0.09 -6.38
CA PRO A 151 -14.50 -1.12 -7.17
C PRO A 151 -15.43 -2.24 -6.69
N THR A 152 -15.63 -2.37 -5.38
CA THR A 152 -16.51 -3.41 -4.83
C THR A 152 -17.98 -3.13 -5.14
N LEU A 153 -18.41 -1.87 -5.09
CA LEU A 153 -19.74 -1.46 -5.53
C LEU A 153 -19.96 -1.65 -7.04
N LEU A 154 -18.97 -1.29 -7.86
CA LEU A 154 -19.06 -1.48 -9.30
C LEU A 154 -19.12 -2.97 -9.67
N LEU A 155 -18.28 -3.81 -9.08
CA LEU A 155 -18.30 -5.26 -9.33
C LEU A 155 -19.64 -5.89 -8.93
N THR A 156 -20.21 -5.50 -7.79
CA THR A 156 -21.52 -6.02 -7.33
C THR A 156 -22.69 -5.47 -8.14
N ALA A 157 -22.60 -4.26 -8.68
CA ALA A 157 -23.59 -3.70 -9.60
C ALA A 157 -23.52 -4.38 -10.98
N VAL A 158 -22.31 -4.56 -11.50
CA VAL A 158 -22.07 -5.25 -12.78
C VAL A 158 -22.46 -6.71 -12.68
N SER A 159 -22.26 -7.40 -11.55
CA SER A 159 -22.69 -8.79 -11.40
C SER A 159 -24.22 -8.97 -11.38
N LYS A 160 -24.99 -7.90 -11.14
CA LYS A 160 -26.46 -7.91 -11.24
C LYS A 160 -26.98 -7.64 -12.65
N LEU A 161 -26.12 -7.10 -13.51
CA LEU A 161 -26.40 -6.95 -14.93
C LEU A 161 -25.83 -8.22 -15.59
N ASP A 162 -26.61 -8.95 -16.39
CA ASP A 162 -26.19 -10.20 -17.05
C ASP A 162 -25.10 -9.96 -18.13
N PHE A 163 -23.96 -9.39 -17.74
CA PHE A 163 -22.80 -9.25 -18.60
C PHE A 163 -22.14 -10.62 -18.79
N PRO A 164 -21.70 -10.93 -20.01
CA PRO A 164 -20.92 -12.13 -20.25
C PRO A 164 -19.65 -12.09 -19.38
N LYS A 165 -19.42 -13.17 -18.63
CA LYS A 165 -18.22 -13.31 -17.80
C LYS A 165 -16.99 -13.21 -18.71
N PRO A 166 -15.93 -12.49 -18.28
CA PRO A 166 -14.71 -12.38 -19.08
C PRO A 166 -14.12 -13.77 -19.36
N ASP A 167 -13.50 -13.94 -20.53
CA ASP A 167 -12.82 -15.20 -20.86
C ASP A 167 -11.78 -15.56 -19.78
N PRO A 168 -11.78 -16.80 -19.26
CA PRO A 168 -10.89 -17.20 -18.17
C PRO A 168 -9.40 -17.08 -18.54
N ALA A 169 -9.07 -17.26 -19.82
CA ALA A 169 -7.71 -17.07 -20.33
C ALA A 169 -7.24 -15.61 -20.29
N LEU A 170 -8.15 -14.64 -20.48
CA LEU A 170 -7.83 -13.22 -20.34
C LEU A 170 -7.62 -12.84 -18.87
N VAL A 171 -8.42 -13.42 -17.96
CA VAL A 171 -8.29 -13.21 -16.52
C VAL A 171 -6.95 -13.75 -16.00
N GLU A 172 -6.56 -14.95 -16.43
CA GLU A 172 -5.27 -15.54 -16.06
C GLU A 172 -4.07 -14.71 -16.55
N ARG A 173 -4.11 -14.24 -17.80
CA ARG A 173 -3.07 -13.33 -18.33
C ARG A 173 -3.02 -12.01 -17.58
N ALA A 174 -4.17 -11.46 -17.19
CA ALA A 174 -4.23 -10.23 -16.40
C ALA A 174 -3.57 -10.41 -15.03
N PHE A 175 -3.71 -11.57 -14.39
CA PHE A 175 -3.06 -11.87 -13.12
C PHE A 175 -1.53 -11.88 -13.22
N TYR A 176 -0.96 -12.45 -14.27
CA TYR A 176 0.49 -12.43 -14.49
C TYR A 176 1.04 -11.05 -14.84
N LEU A 177 0.23 -10.21 -15.51
CA LEU A 177 0.62 -8.84 -15.88
C LEU A 177 0.46 -7.83 -14.74
N ALA A 178 -0.41 -8.11 -13.75
CA ALA A 178 -0.74 -7.19 -12.67
C ALA A 178 0.49 -6.64 -11.90
N PRO A 179 1.52 -7.44 -11.55
CA PRO A 179 2.71 -6.92 -10.89
C PRO A 179 3.48 -5.93 -11.77
N ALA A 180 3.68 -6.26 -13.05
CA ALA A 180 4.39 -5.38 -13.98
C ALA A 180 3.66 -4.05 -14.18
N VAL A 181 2.34 -4.09 -14.35
CA VAL A 181 1.50 -2.89 -14.46
C VAL A 181 1.58 -2.05 -13.18
N SER A 182 1.51 -2.68 -12.00
CA SER A 182 1.55 -1.96 -10.71
C SER A 182 2.87 -1.19 -10.51
N VAL A 183 4.00 -1.73 -10.98
CA VAL A 183 5.30 -1.06 -10.93
C VAL A 183 5.33 0.16 -11.86
N VAL A 184 4.83 0.01 -13.10
CA VAL A 184 4.75 1.13 -14.05
C VAL A 184 3.86 2.26 -13.50
N VAL A 185 2.70 1.90 -12.95
CA VAL A 185 1.78 2.87 -12.34
C VAL A 185 2.44 3.57 -11.14
N LEU A 186 3.19 2.84 -10.31
CA LEU A 186 3.90 3.45 -9.19
C LEU A 186 4.97 4.45 -9.64
N ILE A 187 5.73 4.14 -10.69
CA ILE A 187 6.73 5.05 -11.27
C ILE A 187 6.06 6.34 -11.77
N LEU A 188 4.96 6.22 -12.52
CA LEU A 188 4.17 7.38 -12.97
C LEU A 188 3.66 8.20 -11.80
N SER A 189 3.21 7.53 -10.74
CA SER A 189 2.73 8.18 -9.52
C SER A 189 3.85 8.93 -8.78
N ILE A 190 5.08 8.41 -8.74
CA ILE A 190 6.23 9.12 -8.17
C ILE A 190 6.47 10.42 -8.93
N LEU A 191 6.47 10.37 -10.27
CA LEU A 191 6.67 11.56 -11.11
C LEU A 191 5.60 12.62 -10.87
N LEU A 192 4.32 12.19 -10.79
CA LEU A 192 3.20 13.07 -10.48
C LEU A 192 3.32 13.68 -9.08
N SER A 193 3.62 12.88 -8.06
CA SER A 193 3.79 13.35 -6.69
C SER A 193 4.94 14.34 -6.56
N VAL A 194 6.07 14.09 -7.23
CA VAL A 194 7.20 15.03 -7.26
C VAL A 194 6.81 16.35 -7.93
N HIS A 195 6.05 16.30 -9.03
CA HIS A 195 5.56 17.50 -9.70
C HIS A 195 4.61 18.31 -8.80
N ILE A 196 3.62 17.66 -8.19
CA ILE A 196 2.65 18.28 -7.28
C ILE A 196 3.36 18.92 -6.09
N TYR A 197 4.28 18.20 -5.43
CA TYR A 197 4.93 18.65 -4.20
C TYR A 197 5.94 19.78 -4.46
N LYS A 198 6.57 19.83 -5.66
CA LYS A 198 7.41 20.97 -6.05
C LYS A 198 6.61 22.27 -6.17
N ASN A 199 5.41 22.19 -6.74
CA ASN A 199 4.54 23.35 -6.99
C ASN A 199 3.67 23.75 -5.79
N LYS A 200 3.80 23.05 -4.66
CA LYS A 200 3.05 23.36 -3.44
C LYS A 200 3.72 24.51 -2.69
N GLU A 201 2.95 25.56 -2.40
CA GLU A 201 3.33 26.63 -1.49
C GLU A 201 2.98 26.20 -0.05
N PHE A 202 3.91 26.41 0.90
CA PHE A 202 3.84 25.97 2.30
C PHE A 202 3.81 27.16 3.25
#